data_AF-A0A820C0X8-F1
#
_entry.id   AF-A0A820C0X8-F1
#
_cell.length_a   1.000
_cell.length_b   1.000
_cell.length_c   1.000
_cell.angle_alpha   90.00
_cell.angle_beta   90.00
_cell.angle_gamma   90.00
#
_symmetry.space_group_name_H-M   'P 1'
#
loop_
_entity.id
_entity.type
_entity.pdbx_description
1 polymer ?
#
loop_
_entity_poly.entity_id
_entity_poly.type
_entity_poly.pdbx_seq_one_letter_code
_entity_poly.pdbx_strand_id
1 'polypeptide(L)'
;MAKPSEVCHFKILIIGESSVGKSSLMTRFVDETFQATFFPTIGVDFKVRTLLIDGYQCKVQIWDTAGQERFRVITTSYYRDAAGVLIVYDVTNGESFSRIRRWVDEINKYCDDNIAKVLVGNKDDSLSTEGNQSEKVVATSDAEQYARQMKLTFFETSAKDNKNVYEAFYAITRLALQRRLEARAKAQEMQHNDKTNDGISSQTVRLKTSKKSKKKDKKLNAACYMASSTKSLDPVQTFKILIIGDSGVGKSSLMVRFVDDIFTPAYITTIGVDFKMSTINVDGHQCRIQIWDTAGQERFRVITSTYYRGADGVIIVYDVTNGESFANLKDWITEMERHCDKTVPKILVGNKDDNDNELGKVVLTSDARAYAEQKVLPFFETSAKDNKNISEAFNEITRLALKRRLTQPNNGQTAAGGTRIAAKRTVISGGPKKCCTT
;
A
#
# COMPACT_ATOMS: atom_id res chain seq x y z
N MET A 1 -8.79 -5.25 -33.29
CA MET A 1 -8.86 -6.20 -32.17
C MET A 1 -8.69 -5.41 -30.88
N ALA A 2 -9.68 -5.40 -29.99
CA ALA A 2 -9.58 -4.71 -28.71
C ALA A 2 -8.44 -5.35 -27.89
N LYS A 3 -7.48 -4.55 -27.43
CA LYS A 3 -6.46 -5.02 -26.47
C LYS A 3 -7.21 -5.54 -25.23
N PRO A 4 -6.76 -6.64 -24.59
CA PRO A 4 -7.31 -7.05 -23.31
C PRO A 4 -7.26 -5.87 -22.34
N SER A 5 -8.22 -5.78 -21.42
CA SER A 5 -8.22 -4.83 -20.30
C SER A 5 -7.07 -5.13 -19.33
N GLU A 6 -5.83 -5.00 -19.79
CA GLU A 6 -4.63 -5.26 -19.01
C GLU A 6 -4.50 -4.15 -17.97
N VAL A 7 -4.59 -4.54 -16.70
CA VAL A 7 -4.37 -3.64 -15.58
C VAL A 7 -2.87 -3.59 -15.29
N CYS A 8 -2.28 -2.41 -15.48
CA CYS A 8 -0.88 -2.16 -15.18
C CYS A 8 -0.74 -1.59 -13.77
N HIS A 9 0.09 -2.20 -12.95
CA HIS A 9 0.37 -1.71 -11.60
C HIS A 9 1.61 -0.82 -11.60
N PHE A 10 1.55 0.38 -11.03
CA PHE A 10 2.70 1.28 -10.94
C PHE A 10 2.89 1.76 -9.51
N LYS A 11 4.07 1.48 -8.96
CA LYS A 11 4.51 2.02 -7.68
C LYS A 11 5.18 3.38 -7.92
N ILE A 12 4.56 4.45 -7.42
CA ILE A 12 5.04 5.83 -7.52
C ILE A 12 5.42 6.33 -6.12
N LEU A 13 6.65 6.83 -5.98
CA LEU A 13 7.11 7.43 -4.73
C LEU A 13 6.99 8.95 -4.79
N ILE A 14 6.66 9.58 -3.67
CA ILE A 14 6.79 11.02 -3.48
C ILE A 14 7.90 11.27 -2.46
N ILE A 15 8.94 11.99 -2.89
CA ILE A 15 10.10 12.32 -2.07
C ILE A 15 10.37 13.82 -2.07
N GLY A 16 11.13 14.30 -1.09
CA GLY A 16 11.43 15.73 -0.91
C GLY A 16 11.48 16.09 0.57
N GLU A 17 11.94 17.31 0.85
CA GLU A 17 12.11 17.81 2.22
C GLU A 17 10.83 17.78 3.06
N SER A 18 10.98 17.91 4.38
CA SER A 18 9.85 18.17 5.28
C SER A 18 9.05 19.40 4.81
N SER A 19 7.73 19.40 5.07
CA SER A 19 6.80 20.51 4.82
C SER A 19 6.64 21.03 3.38
N VAL A 20 7.22 20.38 2.36
CA VAL A 20 7.02 20.76 0.94
C VAL A 20 5.64 20.40 0.37
N GLY A 21 4.79 19.72 1.15
CA GLY A 21 3.41 19.40 0.77
C GLY A 21 3.20 18.11 -0.02
N LYS A 22 4.08 17.12 0.14
CA LYS A 22 3.97 15.77 -0.47
C LYS A 22 2.63 15.08 -0.16
N SER A 23 2.23 15.05 1.10
CA SER A 23 0.95 14.47 1.56
C SER A 23 -0.25 15.24 1.03
N SER A 24 -0.13 16.57 0.91
CA SER A 24 -1.17 17.42 0.33
C SER A 24 -1.35 17.15 -1.15
N LEU A 25 -0.27 16.94 -1.91
CA LEU A 25 -0.33 16.53 -3.31
C LEU A 25 -0.96 15.14 -3.47
N MET A 26 -0.56 14.17 -2.64
CA MET A 26 -1.15 12.84 -2.66
C MET A 26 -2.65 12.89 -2.35
N THR A 27 -3.04 13.58 -1.28
CA THR A 27 -4.44 13.69 -0.86
C THR A 27 -5.26 14.44 -1.90
N ARG A 28 -4.72 15.52 -2.48
CA ARG A 28 -5.40 16.24 -3.55
C ARG A 28 -5.59 15.36 -4.77
N PHE A 29 -4.58 14.58 -5.14
CA PHE A 29 -4.68 13.68 -6.28
C PHE A 29 -5.65 12.52 -6.03
N VAL A 30 -5.75 11.95 -4.83
CA VAL A 30 -6.58 10.75 -4.62
C VAL A 30 -8.00 11.10 -4.18
N ASP A 31 -8.12 12.05 -3.25
CA ASP A 31 -9.39 12.36 -2.58
C ASP A 31 -10.03 13.64 -3.12
N GLU A 32 -9.34 14.40 -3.98
CA GLU A 32 -9.78 15.70 -4.49
C GLU A 32 -10.04 16.73 -3.38
N THR A 33 -9.41 16.56 -2.21
CA THR A 33 -9.51 17.45 -1.04
C THR A 33 -8.18 18.10 -0.67
N PHE A 34 -8.24 19.18 0.10
CA PHE A 34 -7.08 19.83 0.71
C PHE A 34 -7.40 20.21 2.15
N GLN A 35 -6.44 20.00 3.05
CA GLN A 35 -6.52 20.40 4.45
C GLN A 35 -5.42 21.41 4.74
N ALA A 36 -5.80 22.58 5.25
CA ALA A 36 -4.84 23.64 5.60
C ALA A 36 -4.08 23.34 6.89
N THR A 37 -4.62 22.49 7.76
CA THR A 37 -3.97 22.04 8.99
C THR A 37 -2.82 21.09 8.68
N PHE A 38 -1.60 21.51 8.96
CA PHE A 38 -0.38 20.72 8.77
C PHE A 38 -0.21 19.69 9.89
N PHE A 39 -0.32 18.41 9.54
CA PHE A 39 0.14 17.31 10.38
C PHE A 39 1.39 16.69 9.74
N PRO A 40 2.53 16.61 10.44
CA PRO A 40 3.72 15.98 9.89
C PRO A 40 3.47 14.50 9.64
N THR A 41 3.81 14.02 8.44
CA THR A 41 3.72 12.60 8.07
C THR A 41 4.75 11.82 8.87
N ILE A 42 4.29 10.85 9.66
CA ILE A 42 5.14 9.95 10.43
C ILE A 42 5.10 8.58 9.77
N GLY A 43 6.16 8.20 9.06
CA GLY A 43 6.24 6.94 8.30
C GLY A 43 5.96 7.11 6.81
N VAL A 44 5.26 6.16 6.19
CA VAL A 44 4.88 6.20 4.77
C VAL A 44 3.37 6.08 4.66
N ASP A 45 2.71 7.06 4.05
CA ASP A 45 1.28 7.00 3.76
C ASP A 45 1.05 6.41 2.36
N PHE A 46 -0.02 5.63 2.21
CA PHE A 46 -0.26 4.81 1.02
C PHE A 46 -1.67 5.01 0.49
N LYS A 47 -1.75 5.40 -0.78
CA LYS A 47 -3.03 5.53 -1.49
C LYS A 47 -2.99 4.92 -2.88
N VAL A 48 -4.16 4.54 -3.39
CA VAL A 48 -4.30 3.92 -4.71
C VAL A 48 -5.32 4.68 -5.55
N ARG A 49 -4.95 5.02 -6.78
CA ARG A 49 -5.88 5.57 -7.79
C ARG A 49 -5.68 4.83 -9.11
N THR A 50 -6.78 4.56 -9.83
CA THR A 50 -6.72 3.97 -11.17
C THR A 50 -6.88 5.06 -12.22
N LEU A 51 -5.95 5.13 -13.16
CA LEU A 51 -5.97 6.02 -14.31
C LEU A 51 -6.19 5.22 -15.61
N LEU A 52 -6.87 5.80 -16.59
CA LEU A 52 -6.92 5.25 -17.94
C LEU A 52 -5.92 6.03 -18.82
N ILE A 53 -4.82 5.40 -19.22
CA ILE A 53 -3.75 6.04 -19.99
C ILE A 53 -3.46 5.22 -21.24
N ASP A 54 -3.53 5.85 -22.41
CA ASP A 54 -3.25 5.21 -23.70
C ASP A 54 -4.00 3.86 -23.91
N GLY A 55 -5.22 3.77 -23.36
CA GLY A 55 -6.07 2.56 -23.40
C GLY A 55 -5.77 1.51 -22.33
N TYR A 56 -4.78 1.72 -21.46
CA TYR A 56 -4.42 0.85 -20.34
C TYR A 56 -5.04 1.33 -19.03
N GLN A 57 -5.52 0.40 -18.21
CA GLN A 57 -5.92 0.70 -16.84
C GLN A 57 -4.69 0.67 -15.93
N CYS A 58 -4.17 1.85 -15.59
CA CYS A 58 -3.00 2.03 -14.74
C CYS A 58 -3.43 2.18 -13.29
N LYS A 59 -3.28 1.12 -12.50
CA LYS A 59 -3.46 1.16 -11.04
C LYS A 59 -2.20 1.73 -10.38
N VAL A 60 -2.27 3.00 -9.99
CA VAL A 60 -1.18 3.76 -9.39
C VAL A 60 -1.22 3.59 -7.88
N GLN A 61 -0.14 3.08 -7.32
CA GLN A 61 0.12 2.95 -5.89
C GLN A 61 1.08 4.06 -5.49
N ILE A 62 0.60 5.01 -4.69
CA ILE A 62 1.33 6.20 -4.29
C ILE A 62 1.84 6.01 -2.87
N TRP A 63 3.14 6.18 -2.71
CA TRP A 63 3.82 6.08 -1.43
C TRP A 63 4.36 7.47 -1.08
N ASP A 64 3.72 8.11 -0.11
CA ASP A 64 4.15 9.40 0.43
C ASP A 64 5.14 9.16 1.57
N THR A 65 6.41 9.40 1.29
CA THR A 65 7.47 9.19 2.29
C THR A 65 7.54 10.39 3.24
N ALA A 66 7.61 10.15 4.54
CA ALA A 66 7.83 11.21 5.51
C ALA A 66 9.08 12.03 5.15
N GLY A 67 8.95 13.35 5.13
CA GLY A 67 10.04 14.26 4.80
C GLY A 67 11.11 14.40 5.89
N GLN A 68 11.07 13.62 6.97
CA GLN A 68 12.11 13.67 7.99
C GLN A 68 13.32 12.81 7.60
N GLU A 69 14.36 13.52 7.21
CA GLU A 69 15.71 13.09 6.87
C GLU A 69 16.42 12.25 7.94
N ARG A 70 15.91 12.20 9.18
CA ARG A 70 16.48 11.40 10.29
C ARG A 70 16.31 9.88 10.14
N PHE A 71 15.55 9.41 9.15
CA PHE A 71 15.20 7.98 9.00
C PHE A 71 15.60 7.37 7.65
N ARG A 72 16.67 7.90 7.02
CA ARG A 72 17.17 7.51 5.70
C ARG A 72 17.43 6.00 5.50
N VAL A 73 17.66 5.25 6.58
CA VAL A 73 17.82 3.78 6.54
C VAL A 73 16.49 3.07 6.20
N ILE A 74 15.34 3.64 6.61
CA ILE A 74 13.99 3.08 6.39
C ILE A 74 13.49 3.38 4.97
N THR A 75 13.94 4.48 4.34
CA THR A 75 13.45 4.90 3.03
C THR A 75 13.97 4.01 1.88
N THR A 76 15.16 3.42 2.02
CA THR A 76 15.84 2.66 0.94
C THR A 76 15.05 1.45 0.44
N SER A 77 14.27 0.78 1.30
CA SER A 77 13.43 -0.37 0.91
C SER A 77 12.29 0.03 -0.03
N TYR A 78 11.76 1.26 0.07
CA TYR A 78 10.65 1.72 -0.75
C TYR A 78 11.09 2.04 -2.19
N TYR A 79 12.36 2.36 -2.43
CA TYR A 79 12.90 2.63 -3.76
C TYR A 79 12.93 1.38 -4.66
N ARG A 80 12.94 0.18 -4.08
CA ARG A 80 12.87 -1.07 -4.84
C ARG A 80 11.53 -1.20 -5.58
N ASP A 81 11.60 -1.61 -6.84
CA ASP A 81 10.46 -1.82 -7.75
C ASP A 81 9.62 -0.54 -7.99
N ALA A 82 10.15 0.63 -7.64
CA ALA A 82 9.50 1.90 -7.95
C ALA A 82 9.51 2.11 -9.46
N ALA A 83 8.33 2.34 -10.03
CA ALA A 83 8.17 2.62 -11.46
C ALA A 83 8.36 4.11 -11.78
N GLY A 84 8.17 4.97 -10.77
CA GLY A 84 8.43 6.40 -10.90
C GLY A 84 8.58 7.11 -9.56
N VAL A 85 9.25 8.27 -9.57
CA VAL A 85 9.46 9.14 -8.43
C VAL A 85 9.08 10.58 -8.75
N LEU A 86 8.20 11.15 -7.92
CA LEU A 86 7.89 12.58 -7.86
C LEU A 86 8.82 13.22 -6.83
N ILE A 87 9.64 14.17 -7.27
CA ILE A 87 10.61 14.90 -6.46
C ILE A 87 10.01 16.26 -6.18
N VAL A 88 9.64 16.53 -4.93
CA VAL A 88 8.85 17.71 -4.56
C VAL A 88 9.71 18.73 -3.81
N TYR A 89 9.65 19.99 -4.22
CA TYR A 89 10.13 21.14 -3.46
C TYR A 89 9.01 22.16 -3.27
N ASP A 90 9.22 23.11 -2.37
CA ASP A 90 8.31 24.22 -2.10
C ASP A 90 8.82 25.48 -2.82
N VAL A 91 8.00 26.07 -3.70
CA VAL A 91 8.38 27.25 -4.49
C VAL A 91 8.64 28.49 -3.62
N THR A 92 8.13 28.51 -2.39
CA THR A 92 8.36 29.59 -1.41
C THR A 92 9.54 29.30 -0.48
N ASN A 93 10.26 28.19 -0.69
CA ASN A 93 11.43 27.81 0.10
C ASN A 93 12.61 27.38 -0.80
N GLY A 94 13.56 28.30 -1.01
CA GLY A 94 14.74 28.07 -1.85
C GLY A 94 15.69 26.99 -1.32
N GLU A 95 15.72 26.73 -0.01
CA GLU A 95 16.50 25.63 0.57
C GLU A 95 15.93 24.27 0.16
N SER A 96 14.60 24.15 0.08
CA SER A 96 13.98 22.91 -0.37
C SER A 96 14.35 22.57 -1.82
N PHE A 97 14.52 23.58 -2.66
CA PHE A 97 14.99 23.42 -4.04
C PHE A 97 16.48 23.09 -4.12
N SER A 98 17.33 23.75 -3.33
CA SER A 98 18.78 23.46 -3.34
C SER A 98 19.11 22.03 -2.91
N ARG A 99 18.25 21.42 -2.08
CA ARG A 99 18.38 20.02 -1.63
C ARG A 99 17.94 18.99 -2.67
N ILE A 100 17.28 19.37 -3.77
CA ILE A 100 16.80 18.45 -4.82
C ILE A 100 17.92 17.59 -5.41
N ARG A 101 19.14 18.13 -5.55
CA ARG A 101 20.30 17.38 -6.03
C ARG A 101 20.55 16.11 -5.20
N ARG A 102 20.41 16.20 -3.87
CA ARG A 102 20.61 15.05 -2.98
C ARG A 102 19.57 13.95 -3.23
N TRP A 103 18.33 14.34 -3.48
CA TRP A 103 17.24 13.41 -3.80
C TRP A 103 17.46 12.71 -5.15
N VAL A 104 17.95 13.44 -6.15
CA VAL A 104 18.29 12.85 -7.46
C VAL A 104 19.46 11.86 -7.33
N ASP A 105 20.50 12.21 -6.58
CA ASP A 105 21.63 11.32 -6.32
C ASP A 105 21.19 10.04 -5.58
N GLU A 106 20.23 10.15 -4.66
CA GLU A 106 19.65 9.00 -3.96
C GLU A 106 18.86 8.08 -4.88
N ILE A 107 18.01 8.64 -5.77
CA ILE A 107 17.28 7.87 -6.78
C ILE A 107 18.27 7.12 -7.68
N ASN A 108 19.32 7.78 -8.15
CA ASN A 108 20.32 7.17 -9.02
C ASN A 108 21.10 6.04 -8.32
N LYS A 109 21.15 6.03 -6.98
CA LYS A 109 21.84 5.00 -6.21
C LYS A 109 20.98 3.78 -5.92
N TYR A 110 19.67 3.96 -5.71
CA TYR A 110 18.79 2.90 -5.18
C TYR A 110 17.69 2.44 -6.15
N CYS A 111 17.44 3.14 -7.25
CA CYS A 111 16.44 2.77 -8.25
C CYS A 111 17.07 2.30 -9.56
N ASP A 112 16.27 1.59 -10.36
CA ASP A 112 16.62 1.24 -11.74
C ASP A 112 16.84 2.50 -12.59
N ASP A 113 17.81 2.44 -13.51
CA ASP A 113 18.11 3.53 -14.44
C ASP A 113 16.90 3.96 -15.29
N ASN A 114 15.96 3.04 -15.51
CA ASN A 114 14.75 3.27 -16.29
C ASN A 114 13.59 3.87 -15.48
N ILE A 115 13.79 4.27 -14.21
CA ILE A 115 12.72 4.81 -13.36
C ILE A 115 12.22 6.18 -13.83
N ALA A 116 10.90 6.37 -13.93
CA ALA A 116 10.30 7.66 -14.33
C ALA A 116 10.58 8.74 -13.28
N LYS A 117 11.00 9.94 -13.69
CA LYS A 117 11.36 11.02 -12.75
C LYS A 117 10.65 12.31 -13.15
N VAL A 118 9.92 12.90 -12.20
CA VAL A 118 9.22 14.17 -12.38
C VAL A 118 9.57 15.09 -11.21
N LEU A 119 10.07 16.28 -11.51
CA LEU A 119 10.31 17.36 -10.56
C LEU A 119 9.03 18.19 -10.40
N VAL A 120 8.65 18.45 -9.16
CA VAL A 120 7.43 19.17 -8.81
C VAL A 120 7.76 20.34 -7.88
N GLY A 121 7.53 21.57 -8.34
CA GLY A 121 7.44 22.74 -7.46
C GLY A 121 6.04 22.83 -6.91
N ASN A 122 5.84 22.75 -5.60
CA ASN A 122 4.53 22.81 -4.95
C ASN A 122 4.34 24.13 -4.19
N LYS A 123 3.09 24.42 -3.82
CA LYS A 123 2.64 25.69 -3.21
C LYS A 123 2.73 26.90 -4.15
N ASP A 124 2.63 26.67 -5.46
CA ASP A 124 2.44 27.73 -6.45
C ASP A 124 0.97 28.19 -6.44
N ASP A 125 0.52 28.61 -5.25
CA ASP A 125 -0.84 29.06 -4.99
C ASP A 125 -1.05 30.44 -5.62
N SER A 126 -2.21 30.65 -6.23
CA SER A 126 -2.61 31.94 -6.78
C SER A 126 -2.74 32.94 -5.63
N LEU A 127 -2.03 34.07 -5.73
CA LEU A 127 -1.98 35.11 -4.70
C LEU A 127 -3.40 35.44 -4.20
N SER A 128 -3.71 35.02 -2.97
CA SER A 128 -4.87 35.56 -2.26
C SER A 128 -4.46 36.92 -1.72
N THR A 129 -5.22 37.93 -2.11
CA THR A 129 -5.25 39.24 -1.48
C THR A 129 -5.35 39.11 0.04
N GLU A 130 -4.47 39.83 0.73
CA GLU A 130 -4.48 40.17 2.16
C GLU A 130 -3.93 39.12 3.16
N GLY A 131 -2.72 39.38 3.64
CA GLY A 131 -2.40 39.26 5.08
C GLY A 131 -1.35 38.24 5.52
N ASN A 132 -1.03 37.23 4.72
CA ASN A 132 0.07 36.30 5.03
C ASN A 132 0.58 35.65 3.73
N GLN A 133 1.59 36.25 3.09
CA GLN A 133 2.18 35.73 1.85
C GLN A 133 3.55 35.14 2.12
N SER A 134 3.74 33.89 1.70
CA SER A 134 5.05 33.34 1.38
C SER A 134 5.27 33.64 -0.09
N GLU A 135 6.10 34.64 -0.41
CA GLU A 135 6.40 35.00 -1.80
C GLU A 135 7.16 33.85 -2.48
N LYS A 136 6.91 33.62 -3.77
CA LYS A 136 7.65 32.63 -4.56
C LYS A 136 9.11 33.05 -4.64
N VAL A 137 10.01 32.26 -4.07
CA VAL A 137 11.45 32.55 -4.01
C VAL A 137 12.26 31.74 -5.04
N VAL A 138 11.67 30.69 -5.62
CA VAL A 138 12.30 29.89 -6.69
C VAL A 138 11.65 30.27 -8.02
N ALA A 139 12.44 30.83 -8.93
CA ALA A 139 11.96 31.18 -10.27
C ALA A 139 11.64 29.92 -11.07
N THR A 140 10.50 29.91 -11.78
CA THR A 140 10.08 28.80 -12.65
C THR A 140 11.16 28.46 -13.69
N SER A 141 11.82 29.48 -14.24
CA SER A 141 12.91 29.32 -15.22
C SER A 141 14.09 28.51 -14.69
N ASP A 142 14.45 28.72 -13.43
CA ASP A 142 15.62 28.09 -12.81
C ASP A 142 15.34 26.61 -12.53
N ALA A 143 14.13 26.32 -12.04
CA ALA A 143 13.66 24.95 -11.83
C ALA A 143 13.49 24.19 -13.14
N GLU A 144 12.96 24.83 -14.19
CA GLU A 144 12.91 24.25 -15.54
C GLU A 144 14.30 23.96 -16.10
N GLN A 145 15.24 24.91 -15.97
CA GLN A 145 16.60 24.72 -16.45
C GLN A 145 17.27 23.54 -15.74
N TYR A 146 17.11 23.45 -14.42
CA TYR A 146 17.61 22.33 -13.62
C TYR A 146 16.98 21.00 -14.06
N ALA A 147 15.66 20.96 -14.26
CA ALA A 147 14.97 19.77 -14.75
C ALA A 147 15.49 19.31 -16.11
N ARG A 148 15.73 20.23 -17.05
CA ARG A 148 16.31 19.92 -18.37
C ARG A 148 17.72 19.33 -18.23
N GLN A 149 18.57 19.91 -17.39
CA GLN A 149 19.93 19.41 -17.15
C GLN A 149 19.92 17.98 -16.59
N MET A 150 19.00 17.69 -15.65
CA MET A 150 18.88 16.38 -15.00
C MET A 150 17.95 15.40 -15.74
N LYS A 151 17.43 15.77 -16.92
CA LYS A 151 16.47 14.99 -17.73
C LYS A 151 15.20 14.60 -16.97
N LEU A 152 14.68 15.52 -16.16
CA LEU A 152 13.44 15.39 -15.40
C LEU A 152 12.29 16.05 -16.16
N THR A 153 11.09 15.49 -16.10
CA THR A 153 9.88 16.25 -16.49
C THR A 153 9.52 17.20 -15.35
N PHE A 154 9.05 18.42 -15.65
CA PHE A 154 8.82 19.45 -14.64
C PHE A 154 7.37 19.92 -14.62
N PHE A 155 6.83 20.14 -13.41
CA PHE A 155 5.55 20.79 -13.17
C PHE A 155 5.62 21.72 -11.97
N GLU A 156 4.98 22.89 -12.06
CA GLU A 156 4.61 23.67 -10.87
C GLU A 156 3.16 23.41 -10.51
N THR A 157 2.90 23.17 -9.24
CA THR A 157 1.64 22.67 -8.72
C THR A 157 1.18 23.47 -7.51
N SER A 158 -0.12 23.49 -7.30
CA SER A 158 -0.73 23.94 -6.06
C SER A 158 -1.69 22.87 -5.59
N ALA A 159 -1.33 22.17 -4.50
CA ALA A 159 -2.26 21.27 -3.83
C ALA A 159 -3.49 22.03 -3.29
N LYS A 160 -3.32 23.31 -2.90
CA LYS A 160 -4.39 24.17 -2.39
C LYS A 160 -5.42 24.49 -3.48
N ASP A 161 -4.96 24.99 -4.62
CA ASP A 161 -5.80 25.45 -5.73
C ASP A 161 -6.09 24.34 -6.76
N ASN A 162 -5.57 23.13 -6.53
CA ASN A 162 -5.63 21.99 -7.45
C ASN A 162 -5.05 22.30 -8.85
N LYS A 163 -3.98 23.10 -8.89
CA LYS A 163 -3.27 23.45 -10.13
C LYS A 163 -2.24 22.37 -10.45
N ASN A 164 -2.30 21.81 -11.67
CA ASN A 164 -1.33 20.86 -12.24
C ASN A 164 -1.08 19.56 -11.44
N VAL A 165 -1.88 19.27 -10.41
CA VAL A 165 -1.68 18.09 -9.56
C VAL A 165 -1.98 16.82 -10.36
N TYR A 166 -3.12 16.76 -11.04
CA TYR A 166 -3.50 15.61 -11.85
C TYR A 166 -2.49 15.37 -12.98
N GLU A 167 -2.05 16.44 -13.63
CA GLU A 167 -1.13 16.45 -14.76
C GLU A 167 0.23 15.87 -14.38
N ALA A 168 0.77 16.23 -13.20
CA ALA A 168 2.03 15.69 -12.71
C ALA A 168 1.95 14.16 -12.47
N PHE A 169 0.89 13.67 -11.81
CA PHE A 169 0.69 12.23 -11.56
C PHE A 169 0.35 11.46 -12.85
N TYR A 170 -0.40 12.07 -13.77
CA TYR A 170 -0.68 11.50 -15.08
C TYR A 170 0.60 11.34 -15.89
N ALA A 171 1.43 12.38 -15.95
CA ALA A 171 2.68 12.39 -16.70
C ALA A 171 3.66 11.32 -16.21
N ILE A 172 3.87 11.22 -14.88
CA ILE A 172 4.78 10.19 -14.35
C ILE A 172 4.28 8.78 -14.61
N THR A 173 2.96 8.55 -14.51
CA THR A 173 2.35 7.25 -14.77
C THR A 173 2.46 6.89 -16.25
N ARG A 174 2.26 7.85 -17.15
CA ARG A 174 2.43 7.65 -18.60
C ARG A 174 3.88 7.32 -18.96
N LEU A 175 4.85 8.03 -18.39
CA LEU A 175 6.28 7.74 -18.59
C LEU A 175 6.63 6.33 -18.11
N ALA A 176 6.15 5.94 -16.92
CA ALA A 176 6.36 4.59 -16.39
C ALA A 176 5.74 3.50 -17.29
N LEU A 177 4.54 3.76 -17.84
CA LEU A 177 3.89 2.87 -18.79
C LEU A 177 4.69 2.71 -20.08
N GLN A 178 5.10 3.82 -20.70
CA GLN A 178 5.89 3.80 -21.93
C GLN A 178 7.16 2.96 -21.76
N ARG A 179 7.90 3.19 -20.67
CA ARG A 179 9.14 2.47 -20.37
C ARG A 179 8.93 0.98 -20.13
N ARG A 180 7.81 0.60 -19.51
CA ARG A 180 7.42 -0.82 -19.37
C ARG A 180 7.11 -1.46 -20.72
N LEU A 181 6.39 -0.76 -21.58
CA LEU A 181 6.04 -1.27 -22.91
C LEU A 181 7.30 -1.42 -23.79
N GLU A 182 8.21 -0.45 -23.74
CA GLU A 182 9.51 -0.52 -24.43
C GLU A 182 10.38 -1.67 -23.93
N ALA A 183 10.47 -1.88 -22.61
CA ALA A 183 11.21 -2.99 -22.04
C ALA A 183 10.64 -4.35 -22.47
N ARG A 184 9.32 -4.48 -22.53
CA ARG A 184 8.64 -5.68 -23.04
C ARG A 184 8.91 -5.92 -24.52
N ALA A 185 8.87 -4.86 -25.35
CA ALA A 185 9.16 -4.98 -26.78
C ALA A 185 10.60 -5.45 -27.02
N LYS A 186 11.59 -4.83 -26.34
CA LYS A 186 13.00 -5.24 -26.41
C LYS A 186 13.22 -6.69 -25.98
N ALA A 187 12.55 -7.14 -24.92
CA ALA A 187 12.65 -8.52 -24.47
C ALA A 187 12.08 -9.52 -25.49
N GLN A 188 11.01 -9.16 -26.20
CA GLN A 188 10.43 -9.99 -27.26
C GLN A 188 11.34 -10.06 -28.50
N GLU A 189 12.00 -8.96 -28.87
CA GLU A 189 12.98 -8.93 -29.97
C GLU A 189 14.22 -9.79 -29.67
N MET A 190 14.75 -9.73 -28.44
CA MET A 190 15.88 -10.59 -28.02
C MET A 190 15.54 -12.08 -28.06
N GLN A 191 14.33 -12.47 -27.62
CA GLN A 191 13.87 -13.86 -27.71
C GLN A 191 13.63 -14.34 -29.15
N HIS A 192 13.37 -13.44 -30.08
CA HIS A 192 13.24 -13.76 -31.50
C HIS A 192 14.61 -13.99 -32.15
N ASN A 193 15.61 -13.17 -31.80
CA ASN A 193 16.98 -13.28 -32.33
C ASN A 193 17.75 -14.51 -31.82
N ASP A 194 17.56 -14.94 -30.57
CA ASP A 194 18.18 -16.18 -30.06
C ASP A 194 17.68 -17.43 -30.79
N LYS A 195 16.38 -17.49 -31.12
CA LYS A 195 15.80 -18.61 -31.89
C LYS A 195 16.29 -18.68 -33.33
N THR A 196 16.75 -17.57 -33.90
CA THR A 196 17.34 -17.54 -35.25
C THR A 196 18.82 -17.90 -35.25
N ASN A 197 19.53 -17.75 -34.13
CA ASN A 197 20.97 -18.01 -34.04
C ASN A 197 21.33 -19.45 -33.63
N ASP A 198 20.43 -20.18 -32.97
CA ASP A 198 20.57 -21.63 -32.73
C ASP A 198 20.42 -22.48 -34.01
N GLY A 199 20.12 -21.85 -35.16
CA GLY A 199 20.05 -22.51 -36.47
C GLY A 199 21.38 -22.63 -37.22
N ILE A 200 22.47 -22.06 -36.72
CA ILE A 200 23.78 -22.04 -37.41
C ILE A 200 24.91 -22.52 -36.48
N SER A 201 24.75 -23.70 -35.88
CA SER A 201 25.90 -24.54 -35.51
C SER A 201 25.45 -25.99 -35.41
N SER A 202 25.48 -26.69 -36.55
CA SER A 202 25.24 -28.13 -36.61
C SER A 202 25.97 -28.75 -37.81
N GLN A 203 27.28 -28.96 -37.66
CA GLN A 203 28.06 -30.03 -38.29
C GLN A 203 28.99 -30.51 -37.15
N THR A 204 29.08 -31.74 -36.67
CA THR A 204 28.89 -33.11 -37.19
C THR A 204 28.84 -33.97 -35.92
N VAL A 205 28.01 -35.00 -35.75
CA VAL A 205 28.35 -36.43 -35.91
C VAL A 205 27.15 -37.24 -35.42
N ARG A 206 26.71 -38.19 -36.25
CA ARG A 206 25.71 -39.25 -35.96
C ARG A 206 26.08 -40.05 -34.70
N LEU A 207 25.09 -40.58 -33.98
CA LEU A 207 24.88 -42.03 -33.84
C LEU A 207 23.58 -42.38 -33.07
N LYS A 208 22.76 -43.17 -33.77
CA LYS A 208 21.99 -44.35 -33.33
C LYS A 208 20.78 -44.20 -32.38
N THR A 209 19.61 -44.51 -32.97
CA THR A 209 18.60 -45.51 -32.55
C THR A 209 18.12 -45.48 -31.09
N SER A 210 16.82 -45.44 -30.76
CA SER A 210 15.80 -46.37 -31.22
C SER A 210 14.39 -45.95 -30.79
N LYS A 211 13.43 -46.61 -31.44
CA LYS A 211 11.97 -46.52 -31.33
C LYS A 211 11.42 -46.69 -29.90
N LYS A 212 10.34 -45.97 -29.58
CA LYS A 212 9.02 -46.60 -29.30
C LYS A 212 7.89 -45.57 -29.20
N SER A 213 6.89 -45.78 -30.05
CA SER A 213 5.55 -45.18 -29.97
C SER A 213 4.85 -45.48 -28.65
N LYS A 214 3.93 -44.60 -28.25
CA LYS A 214 2.52 -44.98 -28.02
C LYS A 214 1.60 -43.77 -28.10
N LYS A 215 0.77 -43.76 -29.15
CA LYS A 215 -0.53 -43.09 -29.22
C LYS A 215 -1.48 -43.74 -28.19
N LYS A 216 -2.35 -42.92 -27.59
CA LYS A 216 -3.79 -43.16 -27.37
C LYS A 216 -4.38 -41.80 -26.99
N ASP A 217 -5.14 -41.17 -27.88
CA ASP A 217 -6.61 -41.29 -28.03
C ASP A 217 -7.35 -40.67 -26.84
N LYS A 218 -8.48 -39.98 -26.97
CA LYS A 218 -9.21 -39.28 -28.04
C LYS A 218 -10.47 -38.79 -27.30
N LYS A 219 -11.07 -37.73 -27.82
CA LYS A 219 -12.52 -37.45 -27.84
C LYS A 219 -13.21 -36.82 -26.61
N LEU A 220 -13.83 -35.68 -26.94
CA LEU A 220 -15.22 -35.27 -26.68
C LEU A 220 -15.62 -34.96 -25.22
N ASN A 221 -16.00 -33.71 -24.96
CA ASN A 221 -17.39 -33.29 -25.11
C ASN A 221 -17.53 -31.76 -24.94
N ALA A 222 -17.84 -31.08 -26.05
CA ALA A 222 -18.51 -29.80 -26.05
C ALA A 222 -20.02 -30.09 -25.95
N ALA A 223 -20.58 -30.04 -24.73
CA ALA A 223 -22.01 -29.85 -24.44
C ALA A 223 -22.29 -30.21 -22.98
N CYS A 224 -22.01 -29.30 -22.05
CA CYS A 224 -22.77 -29.10 -20.81
C CYS A 224 -22.14 -27.91 -20.08
N TYR A 225 -22.77 -26.75 -20.13
CA TYR A 225 -22.74 -25.65 -19.14
C TYR A 225 -23.35 -24.39 -19.78
N MET A 226 -24.56 -24.53 -20.31
CA MET A 226 -25.51 -23.42 -20.45
C MET A 226 -26.56 -23.64 -19.37
N ALA A 227 -26.20 -23.29 -18.12
CA ALA A 227 -27.07 -22.99 -16.99
C ALA A 227 -26.22 -23.00 -15.71
N SER A 228 -25.57 -21.87 -15.39
CA SER A 228 -25.40 -21.48 -14.00
C SER A 228 -25.39 -19.96 -13.96
N SER A 229 -26.32 -19.45 -13.17
CA SER A 229 -26.63 -18.04 -12.95
C SER A 229 -25.40 -17.15 -12.94
N THR A 230 -25.51 -15.98 -13.58
CA THR A 230 -24.71 -14.80 -13.26
C THR A 230 -24.90 -14.46 -11.77
N LYS A 231 -24.15 -15.12 -10.88
CA LYS A 231 -23.89 -14.57 -9.55
C LYS A 231 -23.08 -13.31 -9.79
N SER A 232 -23.65 -12.16 -9.44
CA SER A 232 -22.86 -10.97 -9.16
C SER A 232 -21.67 -11.42 -8.32
N LEU A 233 -20.44 -11.23 -8.80
CA LEU A 233 -19.26 -11.43 -7.97
C LEU A 233 -19.42 -10.48 -6.79
N ASP A 234 -19.67 -11.02 -5.60
CA ASP A 234 -19.74 -10.22 -4.40
C ASP A 234 -18.47 -9.36 -4.32
N PRO A 235 -18.60 -8.05 -4.05
CA PRO A 235 -17.45 -7.15 -4.05
C PRO A 235 -16.41 -7.65 -3.04
N VAL A 236 -15.16 -7.81 -3.51
CA VAL A 236 -14.04 -8.27 -2.67
C VAL A 236 -13.89 -7.34 -1.47
N GLN A 237 -14.20 -7.86 -0.28
CA GLN A 237 -14.19 -7.07 0.95
C GLN A 237 -12.75 -6.89 1.42
N THR A 238 -12.35 -5.66 1.75
CA THR A 238 -10.99 -5.38 2.22
C THR A 238 -10.97 -5.21 3.73
N PHE A 239 -10.03 -5.86 4.43
CA PHE A 239 -9.89 -5.83 5.88
C PHE A 239 -8.50 -5.39 6.29
N LYS A 240 -8.41 -4.35 7.11
CA LYS A 240 -7.17 -3.88 7.74
C LYS A 240 -6.89 -4.67 9.02
N ILE A 241 -5.86 -5.52 8.99
CA ILE A 241 -5.43 -6.34 10.12
C ILE A 241 -4.09 -5.83 10.66
N LEU A 242 -4.04 -5.55 11.96
CA LEU A 242 -2.82 -5.12 12.64
C LEU A 242 -2.16 -6.30 13.34
N ILE A 243 -0.82 -6.35 13.31
CA ILE A 243 -0.03 -7.25 14.14
C ILE A 243 0.76 -6.43 15.15
N ILE A 244 0.53 -6.69 16.45
CA ILE A 244 1.16 -5.99 17.57
C ILE A 244 1.82 -6.97 18.53
N GLY A 245 2.78 -6.47 19.33
CA GLY A 245 3.56 -7.29 20.26
C GLY A 245 5.01 -6.83 20.35
N ASP A 246 5.75 -7.38 21.30
CA ASP A 246 7.12 -6.97 21.61
C ASP A 246 8.09 -7.10 20.43
N SER A 247 9.23 -6.43 20.54
CA SER A 247 10.33 -6.55 19.58
C SER A 247 10.81 -8.00 19.54
N GLY A 248 10.97 -8.53 18.32
CA GLY A 248 11.54 -9.84 18.10
C GLY A 248 10.68 -11.06 18.41
N VAL A 249 9.38 -10.88 18.69
CA VAL A 249 8.42 -12.00 18.82
C VAL A 249 8.07 -12.69 17.49
N GLY A 250 8.50 -12.12 16.36
CA GLY A 250 8.34 -12.72 15.02
C GLY A 250 7.09 -12.28 14.25
N LYS A 251 6.55 -11.09 14.53
CA LYS A 251 5.42 -10.48 13.79
C LYS A 251 5.66 -10.41 12.28
N SER A 252 6.82 -9.89 11.88
CA SER A 252 7.23 -9.81 10.47
C SER A 252 7.38 -11.19 9.85
N SER A 253 7.93 -12.15 10.59
CA SER A 253 8.07 -13.53 10.13
C SER A 253 6.70 -14.18 9.90
N LEU A 254 5.71 -13.94 10.77
CA LEU A 254 4.34 -14.41 10.57
C LEU A 254 3.70 -13.78 9.33
N MET A 255 3.86 -12.46 9.14
CA MET A 255 3.33 -11.76 7.97
C MET A 255 3.95 -12.28 6.66
N VAL A 256 5.29 -12.36 6.59
CA VAL A 256 6.01 -12.84 5.40
C VAL A 256 5.66 -14.30 5.14
N ARG A 257 5.59 -15.14 6.18
CA ARG A 257 5.22 -16.54 6.03
C ARG A 257 3.80 -16.70 5.50
N PHE A 258 2.84 -15.92 6.00
CA PHE A 258 1.46 -15.99 5.52
C PHE A 258 1.31 -15.53 4.05
N VAL A 259 2.03 -14.48 3.65
CA VAL A 259 1.84 -13.86 2.32
C VAL A 259 2.71 -14.50 1.24
N ASP A 260 3.98 -14.75 1.55
CA ASP A 260 4.96 -15.20 0.56
C ASP A 260 5.35 -16.69 0.71
N ASP A 261 4.91 -17.35 1.78
CA ASP A 261 5.36 -18.69 2.20
C ASP A 261 6.89 -18.82 2.32
N ILE A 262 7.52 -17.77 2.85
CA ILE A 262 8.98 -17.69 3.06
C ILE A 262 9.27 -17.51 4.55
N PHE A 263 10.33 -18.17 5.03
CA PHE A 263 10.94 -17.88 6.32
C PHE A 263 12.42 -17.59 6.15
N THR A 264 12.88 -16.52 6.81
CA THR A 264 14.29 -16.15 6.83
C THR A 264 14.77 -16.16 8.28
N PRO A 265 15.81 -16.95 8.64
CA PRO A 265 16.35 -16.99 10.00
C PRO A 265 17.03 -15.69 10.45
N ALA A 266 17.42 -14.82 9.50
CA ALA A 266 18.07 -13.56 9.79
C ALA A 266 17.12 -12.65 10.59
N TYR A 267 17.54 -12.30 11.80
CA TYR A 267 16.83 -11.33 12.63
C TYR A 267 17.01 -9.93 12.05
N ILE A 268 16.01 -9.46 11.32
CA ILE A 268 15.94 -8.09 10.84
C ILE A 268 14.97 -7.35 11.76
N THR A 269 15.46 -6.32 12.45
CA THR A 269 14.60 -5.46 13.26
C THR A 269 13.69 -4.64 12.36
N THR A 270 12.38 -4.76 12.55
CA THR A 270 11.39 -3.96 11.84
C THR A 270 11.46 -2.52 12.35
N ILE A 271 11.98 -1.62 11.52
CA ILE A 271 12.02 -0.20 11.81
C ILE A 271 10.83 0.46 11.11
N GLY A 272 9.79 0.84 11.88
CA GLY A 272 8.54 1.39 11.35
C GLY A 272 7.44 0.35 11.17
N VAL A 273 6.49 0.61 10.27
CA VAL A 273 5.37 -0.31 9.97
C VAL A 273 5.55 -0.87 8.57
N ASP A 274 5.56 -2.20 8.43
CA ASP A 274 5.62 -2.89 7.15
C ASP A 274 4.22 -3.34 6.72
N PHE A 275 3.98 -3.43 5.41
CA PHE A 275 2.65 -3.63 4.83
C PHE A 275 2.67 -4.67 3.72
N LYS A 276 1.82 -5.69 3.86
CA LYS A 276 1.57 -6.69 2.81
C LYS A 276 0.08 -6.90 2.59
N MET A 277 -0.28 -7.31 1.37
CA MET A 277 -1.65 -7.68 1.03
C MET A 277 -1.72 -9.12 0.56
N SER A 278 -2.77 -9.82 0.99
CA SER A 278 -3.14 -11.14 0.49
C SER A 278 -4.64 -11.21 0.25
N THR A 279 -5.09 -12.06 -0.67
CA THR A 279 -6.53 -12.32 -0.89
C THR A 279 -6.80 -13.76 -0.55
N ILE A 280 -7.70 -13.99 0.42
CA ILE A 280 -8.11 -15.31 0.87
C ILE A 280 -9.61 -15.49 0.71
N ASN A 281 -10.07 -16.73 0.71
CA ASN A 281 -11.49 -17.07 0.72
C ASN A 281 -11.88 -17.53 2.12
N VAL A 282 -12.80 -16.81 2.78
CA VAL A 282 -13.29 -17.12 4.12
C VAL A 282 -14.81 -17.22 4.06
N ASP A 283 -15.36 -18.36 4.49
CA ASP A 283 -16.79 -18.63 4.51
C ASP A 283 -17.49 -18.30 3.17
N GLY A 284 -16.83 -18.62 2.05
CA GLY A 284 -17.34 -18.36 0.70
C GLY A 284 -17.17 -16.93 0.19
N HIS A 285 -16.60 -16.02 0.99
CA HIS A 285 -16.35 -14.63 0.63
C HIS A 285 -14.87 -14.41 0.26
N GLN A 286 -14.62 -13.76 -0.88
CA GLN A 286 -13.28 -13.25 -1.19
C GLN A 286 -12.96 -12.03 -0.31
N CYS A 287 -11.99 -12.20 0.56
CA CYS A 287 -11.52 -11.22 1.52
C CYS A 287 -10.09 -10.80 1.15
N ARG A 288 -9.89 -9.52 0.86
CA ARG A 288 -8.57 -8.92 0.71
C ARG A 288 -8.08 -8.44 2.07
N ILE A 289 -7.02 -9.04 2.58
CA ILE A 289 -6.41 -8.65 3.84
C ILE A 289 -5.28 -7.66 3.56
N GLN A 290 -5.27 -6.57 4.33
CA GLN A 290 -4.20 -5.59 4.43
C GLN A 290 -3.53 -5.78 5.78
N ILE A 291 -2.34 -6.39 5.79
CA ILE A 291 -1.60 -6.73 7.01
C ILE A 291 -0.61 -5.61 7.30
N TRP A 292 -0.72 -5.02 8.49
CA TRP A 292 0.16 -3.98 8.98
C TRP A 292 0.99 -4.54 10.12
N ASP A 293 2.26 -4.82 9.84
CA ASP A 293 3.23 -5.29 10.82
C ASP A 293 3.87 -4.09 11.51
N THR A 294 3.59 -3.90 12.80
CA THR A 294 4.06 -2.75 13.55
C THR A 294 5.41 -3.03 14.20
N ALA A 295 6.33 -2.04 14.20
CA ALA A 295 7.57 -2.15 14.96
C ALA A 295 7.29 -2.46 16.44
N GLY A 296 7.92 -3.51 16.95
CA GLY A 296 7.78 -3.92 18.35
C GLY A 296 8.63 -3.13 19.34
N GLN A 297 9.28 -2.04 18.93
CA GLN A 297 10.08 -1.23 19.85
C GLN A 297 9.18 -0.34 20.70
N GLU A 298 9.24 -0.57 22.00
CA GLU A 298 8.62 0.17 23.08
C GLU A 298 8.88 1.68 23.04
N ARG A 299 10.04 2.11 22.51
CA ARG A 299 10.40 3.53 22.32
C ARG A 299 9.60 4.24 21.22
N PHE A 300 8.86 3.51 20.39
CA PHE A 300 8.07 4.06 19.27
C PHE A 300 6.55 3.90 19.43
N ARG A 301 6.05 3.54 20.62
CA ARG A 301 4.61 3.34 20.89
C ARG A 301 3.72 4.52 20.46
N VAL A 302 4.22 5.76 20.57
CA VAL A 302 3.51 6.97 20.11
C VAL A 302 3.26 6.95 18.59
N ILE A 303 4.18 6.40 17.80
CA ILE A 303 4.07 6.31 16.33
C ILE A 303 3.06 5.24 15.93
N THR A 304 2.96 4.15 16.70
CA THR A 304 2.03 3.04 16.44
C THR A 304 0.57 3.45 16.63
N SER A 305 0.29 4.40 17.54
CA SER A 305 -1.07 4.88 17.88
C SER A 305 -1.92 5.27 16.64
N THR A 306 -1.31 5.93 15.64
CA THR A 306 -2.00 6.38 14.41
C THR A 306 -2.48 5.22 13.55
N TYR A 307 -1.82 4.07 13.59
CA TYR A 307 -2.13 2.91 12.75
C TYR A 307 -3.32 2.09 13.28
N TYR A 308 -3.64 2.21 14.58
CA TYR A 308 -4.80 1.56 15.22
C TYR A 308 -6.15 2.03 14.65
N ARG A 309 -6.22 3.25 14.11
CA ARG A 309 -7.45 3.79 13.54
C ARG A 309 -7.87 3.02 12.29
N GLY A 310 -9.14 2.62 12.26
CA GLY A 310 -9.73 1.87 11.15
C GLY A 310 -9.25 0.43 11.05
N ALA A 311 -8.65 -0.14 12.11
CA ALA A 311 -8.39 -1.58 12.15
C ALA A 311 -9.71 -2.37 12.13
N ASP A 312 -9.79 -3.36 11.24
CA ASP A 312 -10.89 -4.30 11.17
C ASP A 312 -10.64 -5.53 12.07
N GLY A 313 -9.38 -5.82 12.42
CA GLY A 313 -8.98 -6.89 13.34
C GLY A 313 -7.55 -6.72 13.83
N VAL A 314 -7.22 -7.33 14.98
CA VAL A 314 -5.89 -7.24 15.61
C VAL A 314 -5.38 -8.61 16.03
N ILE A 315 -4.13 -8.91 15.67
CA ILE A 315 -3.37 -10.08 16.09
C ILE A 315 -2.34 -9.63 17.14
N ILE A 316 -2.44 -10.17 18.35
CA ILE A 316 -1.55 -9.84 19.47
C ILE A 316 -0.55 -10.99 19.62
N VAL A 317 0.73 -10.72 19.43
CA VAL A 317 1.78 -11.74 19.33
C VAL A 317 2.72 -11.67 20.52
N TYR A 318 3.00 -12.82 21.13
CA TYR A 318 4.13 -13.02 22.05
C TYR A 318 5.01 -14.18 21.54
N ASP A 319 6.19 -14.34 22.14
CA ASP A 319 7.11 -15.45 21.87
C ASP A 319 7.02 -16.49 22.98
N VAL A 320 6.71 -17.74 22.63
CA VAL A 320 6.55 -18.83 23.61
C VAL A 320 7.84 -19.13 24.39
N THR A 321 9.00 -18.74 23.85
CA THR A 321 10.32 -18.89 24.46
C THR A 321 10.72 -17.69 25.33
N ASN A 322 9.90 -16.63 25.37
CA ASN A 322 10.18 -15.40 26.10
C ASN A 322 9.01 -14.98 27.02
N GLY A 323 9.14 -15.28 28.31
CA GLY A 323 8.13 -14.94 29.33
C GLY A 323 7.88 -13.44 29.53
N GLU A 324 8.87 -12.58 29.27
CA GLU A 324 8.68 -11.12 29.35
C GLU A 324 7.71 -10.64 28.27
N SER A 325 7.84 -11.18 27.06
CA SER A 325 6.93 -10.85 25.95
C SER A 325 5.47 -11.20 26.24
N PHE A 326 5.25 -12.27 27.03
CA PHE A 326 3.92 -12.66 27.50
C PHE A 326 3.43 -11.74 28.62
N ALA A 327 4.29 -11.38 29.58
CA ALA A 327 3.94 -10.44 30.65
C ALA A 327 3.53 -9.06 30.12
N ASN A 328 4.14 -8.62 29.00
CA ASN A 328 3.88 -7.35 28.34
C ASN A 328 2.57 -7.32 27.52
N LEU A 329 1.89 -8.45 27.31
CA LEU A 329 0.62 -8.52 26.58
C LEU A 329 -0.46 -7.58 27.15
N LYS A 330 -0.50 -7.42 28.47
CA LYS A 330 -1.43 -6.52 29.16
C LYS A 330 -1.31 -5.07 28.65
N ASP A 331 -0.09 -4.63 28.37
CA ASP A 331 0.19 -3.27 27.94
C ASP A 331 -0.18 -3.09 26.47
N TRP A 332 0.04 -4.12 25.63
CA TRP A 332 -0.39 -4.13 24.23
C TRP A 332 -1.92 -4.12 24.09
N ILE A 333 -2.62 -4.91 24.90
CA ILE A 333 -4.08 -4.92 24.95
C ILE A 333 -4.60 -3.54 25.40
N THR A 334 -4.03 -2.98 26.46
CA THR A 334 -4.46 -1.66 26.96
C THR A 334 -4.22 -0.57 25.91
N GLU A 335 -3.06 -0.58 25.24
CA GLU A 335 -2.72 0.40 24.22
C GLU A 335 -3.64 0.31 23.01
N MET A 336 -3.96 -0.90 22.54
CA MET A 336 -4.83 -1.08 21.40
C MET A 336 -6.29 -0.71 21.74
N GLU A 337 -6.76 -0.96 22.97
CA GLU A 337 -8.10 -0.59 23.42
C GLU A 337 -8.31 0.92 23.57
N ARG A 338 -7.23 1.69 23.71
CA ARG A 338 -7.28 3.16 23.69
C ARG A 338 -7.53 3.74 22.31
N HIS A 339 -7.09 3.05 21.25
CA HIS A 339 -7.03 3.61 19.90
C HIS A 339 -7.93 2.90 18.87
N CYS A 340 -8.29 1.64 19.12
CA CYS A 340 -9.23 0.87 18.30
C CYS A 340 -10.66 0.99 18.80
N ASP A 341 -11.62 0.73 17.91
CA ASP A 341 -13.01 0.50 18.31
C ASP A 341 -13.10 -0.73 19.22
N LYS A 342 -13.88 -0.63 20.30
CA LYS A 342 -14.06 -1.69 21.30
C LYS A 342 -14.59 -3.00 20.71
N THR A 343 -15.29 -2.93 19.59
CA THR A 343 -15.87 -4.08 18.90
C THR A 343 -14.89 -4.75 17.92
N VAL A 344 -13.68 -4.20 17.74
CA VAL A 344 -12.64 -4.81 16.90
C VAL A 344 -12.29 -6.20 17.42
N PRO A 345 -12.41 -7.26 16.58
CA PRO A 345 -12.01 -8.60 16.96
C PRO A 345 -10.51 -8.66 17.17
N LYS A 346 -10.11 -9.48 18.15
CA LYS A 346 -8.73 -9.64 18.60
C LYS A 346 -8.45 -11.12 18.73
N ILE A 347 -7.26 -11.58 18.34
CA ILE A 347 -6.77 -12.93 18.61
C ILE A 347 -5.41 -12.87 19.31
N LEU A 348 -5.12 -13.86 20.15
CA LEU A 348 -3.82 -14.04 20.80
C LEU A 348 -3.02 -15.12 20.07
N VAL A 349 -1.76 -14.80 19.75
CA VAL A 349 -0.85 -15.69 19.03
C VAL A 349 0.45 -15.87 19.81
N GLY A 350 0.75 -17.10 20.22
CA GLY A 350 2.06 -17.50 20.75
C GLY A 350 2.95 -17.99 19.62
N ASN A 351 3.95 -17.22 19.24
CA ASN A 351 4.82 -17.55 18.10
C ASN A 351 6.13 -18.23 18.54
N LYS A 352 6.86 -18.80 17.58
CA LYS A 352 8.09 -19.61 17.76
C LYS A 352 7.85 -20.94 18.47
N ASP A 353 6.66 -21.50 18.29
CA ASP A 353 6.33 -22.88 18.67
C ASP A 353 6.96 -23.89 17.70
N ASP A 354 8.29 -23.83 17.58
CA ASP A 354 9.08 -24.59 16.60
C ASP A 354 9.37 -26.03 17.06
N ASN A 355 9.15 -26.32 18.35
CA ASN A 355 9.51 -27.59 18.98
C ASN A 355 8.26 -28.28 19.49
N ASP A 356 7.98 -29.50 19.01
CA ASP A 356 6.84 -30.29 19.45
C ASP A 356 6.95 -30.79 20.91
N ASN A 357 8.11 -30.64 21.54
CA ASN A 357 8.47 -31.32 22.79
C ASN A 357 8.43 -30.41 24.04
N GLU A 358 7.90 -29.18 23.94
CA GLU A 358 7.78 -28.17 25.03
C GLU A 358 9.11 -27.69 25.67
N LEU A 359 10.23 -28.38 25.49
CA LEU A 359 11.54 -28.13 26.13
C LEU A 359 12.14 -26.72 25.89
N GLY A 360 11.65 -25.98 24.90
CA GLY A 360 12.06 -24.60 24.62
C GLY A 360 11.05 -23.52 25.06
N LYS A 361 9.86 -23.91 25.52
CA LYS A 361 8.81 -22.97 25.91
C LYS A 361 9.02 -22.51 27.34
N VAL A 362 9.10 -21.20 27.51
CA VAL A 362 9.09 -20.54 28.84
C VAL A 362 7.65 -20.22 29.25
N VAL A 363 6.77 -20.02 28.28
CA VAL A 363 5.33 -19.80 28.49
C VAL A 363 4.58 -21.08 28.14
N LEU A 364 3.98 -21.72 29.14
CA LEU A 364 3.22 -22.95 28.94
C LEU A 364 1.94 -22.67 28.15
N THR A 365 1.60 -23.57 27.23
CA THR A 365 0.37 -23.49 26.44
C THR A 365 -0.88 -23.42 27.33
N SER A 366 -0.87 -24.09 28.49
CA SER A 366 -1.96 -24.02 29.47
C SER A 366 -2.17 -22.62 30.04
N ASP A 367 -1.07 -21.92 30.35
CA ASP A 367 -1.10 -20.61 30.99
C ASP A 367 -1.53 -19.53 29.99
N ALA A 368 -0.99 -19.61 28.77
CA ALA A 368 -1.39 -18.74 27.67
C ALA A 368 -2.87 -18.93 27.28
N ARG A 369 -3.34 -20.18 27.27
CA ARG A 369 -4.75 -20.51 27.01
C ARG A 369 -5.65 -19.97 28.12
N ALA A 370 -5.31 -20.17 29.39
CA ALA A 370 -6.06 -19.63 30.52
C ALA A 370 -6.13 -18.10 30.47
N TYR A 371 -5.04 -17.43 30.11
CA TYR A 371 -5.01 -15.98 29.90
C TYR A 371 -5.92 -15.53 28.74
N ALA A 372 -5.89 -16.24 27.62
CA ALA A 372 -6.74 -15.95 26.46
C ALA A 372 -8.23 -16.14 26.79
N GLU A 373 -8.58 -17.20 27.51
CA GLU A 373 -9.95 -17.47 27.97
C GLU A 373 -10.44 -16.38 28.93
N GLN A 374 -9.60 -15.97 29.88
CA GLN A 374 -9.90 -14.85 30.78
C GLN A 374 -10.18 -13.54 30.03
N LYS A 375 -9.48 -13.31 28.90
CA LYS A 375 -9.64 -12.13 28.05
C LYS A 375 -10.65 -12.30 26.91
N VAL A 376 -11.26 -13.48 26.78
CA VAL A 376 -12.19 -13.85 25.70
C VAL A 376 -11.56 -13.66 24.31
N LEU A 377 -10.32 -14.13 24.16
CA LEU A 377 -9.54 -14.08 22.93
C LEU A 377 -9.39 -15.50 22.35
N PRO A 378 -9.69 -15.73 21.06
CA PRO A 378 -9.23 -16.92 20.37
C PRO A 378 -7.70 -17.02 20.43
N PHE A 379 -7.19 -18.23 20.68
CA PHE A 379 -5.78 -18.48 20.93
C PHE A 379 -5.20 -19.49 19.95
N PHE A 380 -4.04 -19.15 19.39
CA PHE A 380 -3.26 -20.00 18.49
C PHE A 380 -1.79 -20.01 18.92
N GLU A 381 -1.16 -21.18 18.91
CA GLU A 381 0.31 -21.26 18.90
C GLU A 381 0.79 -21.50 17.48
N THR A 382 1.74 -20.70 17.03
CA THR A 382 2.22 -20.66 15.65
C THR A 382 3.72 -20.83 15.58
N SER A 383 4.19 -21.40 14.47
CA SER A 383 5.61 -21.36 14.10
C SER A 383 5.76 -20.77 12.71
N ALA A 384 6.32 -19.56 12.62
CA ALA A 384 6.76 -18.96 11.36
C ALA A 384 7.79 -19.83 10.63
N LYS A 385 8.62 -20.56 11.39
CA LYS A 385 9.67 -21.43 10.87
C LYS A 385 9.06 -22.66 10.20
N ASP A 386 8.20 -23.38 10.92
CA ASP A 386 7.63 -24.67 10.51
C ASP A 386 6.25 -24.53 9.84
N ASN A 387 5.80 -23.30 9.62
CA ASN A 387 4.51 -22.95 9.02
C ASN A 387 3.30 -23.55 9.77
N LYS A 388 3.38 -23.62 11.10
CA LYS A 388 2.33 -24.19 11.96
C LYS A 388 1.29 -23.13 12.31
N ASN A 389 0.00 -23.44 12.08
CA ASN A 389 -1.18 -22.66 12.49
C ASN A 389 -1.28 -21.21 11.99
N ILE A 390 -0.46 -20.80 11.02
CA ILE A 390 -0.42 -19.42 10.53
C ILE A 390 -1.68 -19.10 9.71
N SER A 391 -2.00 -19.96 8.75
CA SER A 391 -3.19 -19.78 7.91
C SER A 391 -4.45 -19.79 8.75
N GLU A 392 -4.53 -20.66 9.76
CA GLU A 392 -5.62 -20.78 10.71
C GLU A 392 -5.83 -19.49 11.50
N ALA A 393 -4.76 -18.91 12.05
CA ALA A 393 -4.83 -17.65 12.79
C ALA A 393 -5.30 -16.48 11.91
N PHE A 394 -4.75 -16.32 10.69
CA PHE A 394 -5.15 -15.26 9.76
C PHE A 394 -6.57 -15.45 9.21
N ASN A 395 -6.98 -16.70 8.96
CA ASN A 395 -8.36 -17.03 8.57
C ASN A 395 -9.34 -16.71 9.69
N GLU A 396 -9.00 -17.01 10.95
CA GLU A 396 -9.86 -16.74 12.11
C GLU A 396 -10.10 -15.24 12.29
N ILE A 397 -9.05 -14.43 12.36
CA ILE A 397 -9.22 -12.98 12.54
C ILE A 397 -10.02 -12.36 11.38
N THR A 398 -9.80 -12.85 10.15
CA THR A 398 -10.53 -12.39 8.98
C THR A 398 -12.00 -12.80 9.03
N ARG A 399 -12.31 -14.01 9.51
CA ARG A 399 -13.69 -14.48 9.72
C ARG A 399 -14.41 -13.63 10.75
N LEU A 400 -13.76 -13.32 11.87
CA LEU A 400 -14.33 -12.47 12.91
C LEU A 400 -14.58 -11.04 12.41
N ALA A 401 -13.64 -10.47 11.65
CA ALA A 401 -13.78 -9.16 11.04
C ALA A 401 -14.93 -9.12 10.01
N LEU A 402 -15.03 -10.15 9.17
CA LEU A 402 -16.13 -10.34 8.22
C LEU A 402 -17.47 -10.45 8.95
N LYS A 403 -17.56 -11.31 9.97
CA LYS A 403 -18.77 -11.48 10.76
C LYS A 403 -19.21 -10.16 11.38
N ARG A 404 -18.30 -9.39 11.98
CA ARG A 404 -18.59 -8.06 12.52
C ARG A 404 -19.13 -7.11 11.47
N ARG A 405 -18.54 -7.09 10.27
CA ARG A 405 -18.99 -6.23 9.17
C ARG A 405 -20.37 -6.62 8.64
N LEU A 406 -20.70 -7.92 8.67
CA LEU A 406 -22.01 -8.42 8.26
C LEU A 406 -23.09 -8.19 9.35
N THR A 407 -22.75 -8.27 10.63
CA THR A 407 -23.69 -8.07 11.74
C THR A 407 -23.89 -6.60 12.13
N GLN A 408 -22.94 -5.74 11.82
CA GLN A 408 -23.07 -4.29 11.91
C GLN A 408 -23.09 -3.67 10.51
N PRO A 409 -24.20 -3.79 9.75
CA PRO A 409 -24.36 -3.02 8.54
C PRO A 409 -24.32 -1.55 8.94
N ASN A 410 -23.32 -0.81 8.44
CA ASN A 410 -23.18 0.63 8.67
C ASN A 410 -24.52 1.34 8.44
N ASN A 411 -25.14 1.87 9.50
CA ASN A 411 -25.99 3.04 9.37
C ASN A 411 -25.09 4.21 8.96
N GLY A 412 -25.03 4.47 7.65
CA GLY A 412 -24.50 5.70 7.09
C GLY A 412 -23.01 5.71 6.78
N GLN A 413 -22.64 5.07 5.68
CA GLN A 413 -21.76 5.68 4.66
C GLN A 413 -22.04 4.99 3.33
N THR A 414 -23.21 5.29 2.77
CA THR A 414 -23.46 5.15 1.34
C THR A 414 -22.46 6.03 0.60
N ALA A 415 -21.58 5.37 -0.15
CA ALA A 415 -21.01 5.93 -1.36
C ALA A 415 -22.15 6.25 -2.35
N ALA A 416 -22.81 7.40 -2.17
CA ALA A 416 -23.73 8.02 -3.12
C ALA A 416 -24.09 9.45 -2.63
N GLY A 417 -23.18 10.40 -2.82
CA GLY A 417 -23.41 11.84 -2.62
C GLY A 417 -23.65 12.56 -3.94
N GLY A 418 -24.46 12.00 -4.84
CA GLY A 418 -24.90 12.67 -6.06
C GLY A 418 -26.21 13.40 -5.80
N THR A 419 -26.16 14.57 -5.14
CA THR A 419 -27.34 15.43 -5.03
C THR A 419 -27.56 16.13 -6.36
N ARG A 420 -28.34 15.51 -7.25
CA ARG A 420 -29.02 16.23 -8.34
C ARG A 420 -30.06 17.14 -7.73
N ILE A 421 -29.74 18.43 -7.61
CA ILE A 421 -30.75 19.46 -7.38
C ILE A 421 -31.53 19.62 -8.69
N ALA A 422 -32.71 19.00 -8.76
CA ALA A 422 -33.68 19.25 -9.81
C ALA A 422 -34.31 20.64 -9.57
N ALA A 423 -34.07 21.56 -10.50
CA ALA A 423 -34.72 22.86 -10.53
C ALA A 423 -36.24 22.69 -10.69
N LYS A 424 -37.00 22.94 -9.61
CA LYS A 424 -38.42 23.27 -9.71
C LYS A 424 -38.57 24.77 -9.75
N ARG A 425 -38.88 25.28 -10.95
CA ARG A 425 -39.51 26.58 -11.16
C ARG A 425 -40.85 26.58 -10.42
N THR A 426 -41.02 27.52 -9.49
CA THR A 426 -42.34 27.99 -9.09
C THR A 426 -42.31 29.52 -9.11
N VAL A 427 -42.91 30.07 -10.17
CA VAL A 427 -43.41 31.44 -10.25
C VAL A 427 -44.58 31.53 -9.27
N ILE A 428 -44.62 32.50 -8.34
CA ILE A 428 -45.81 33.34 -8.00
C ILE A 428 -45.35 34.65 -7.32
N SER A 429 -46.05 35.71 -7.73
CA SER A 429 -46.03 37.15 -7.48
C SER A 429 -46.21 37.69 -6.05
N GLY A 430 -45.56 38.84 -5.79
CA GLY A 430 -46.24 40.12 -5.47
C GLY A 430 -46.66 40.45 -4.01
N GLY A 431 -46.04 41.49 -3.43
CA GLY A 431 -46.69 42.39 -2.46
C GLY A 431 -45.91 42.70 -1.17
N PRO A 432 -45.96 43.92 -0.59
CA PRO A 432 -44.81 44.54 0.11
C PRO A 432 -44.97 44.84 1.62
N LYS A 433 -43.86 45.33 2.22
CA LYS A 433 -43.69 46.04 3.52
C LYS A 433 -43.40 45.12 4.73
N LYS A 434 -42.53 45.44 5.70
CA LYS A 434 -42.15 46.74 6.32
C LYS A 434 -40.85 46.57 7.14
N CYS A 435 -40.04 47.63 7.26
CA CYS A 435 -38.89 47.77 8.17
C CYS A 435 -39.25 47.61 9.65
N CYS A 436 -38.27 47.19 10.48
CA CYS A 436 -37.93 47.90 11.72
C CYS A 436 -36.52 47.50 12.22
N THR A 437 -35.76 48.55 12.56
CA THR A 437 -34.50 48.65 13.28
C THR A 437 -34.61 48.27 14.76
N THR A 438 -33.56 47.67 15.31
CA THR A 438 -32.69 48.28 16.36
C THR A 438 -31.35 47.56 16.37
#